data_AF-A0A0A9YHW3-F1
#
_entry.id   AF-A0A0A9YHW3-F1
#
_cell.length_a   1.000
_cell.length_b   1.000
_cell.length_c   1.000
_cell.angle_alpha   90.00
_cell.angle_beta   90.00
_cell.angle_gamma   90.00
#
_symmetry.space_group_name_H-M   'P 1'
#
loop_
_entity.id
_entity.type
_entity.pdbx_description
1 polymer ?
#
loop_
_entity_poly.entity_id
_entity_poly.type
_entity_poly.pdbx_seq_one_letter_code
_entity_poly.pdbx_strand_id
1 'polypeptide(L)'
;MQTYDDLYHDYQRLEATLQNSSYSQLQHELQTVHTTVLEKSQLVQTWTQERVDLDHRISQLEGTVADASDKTTGENDCQAKVEQYNRTVHSLTADCESTESRITQAEAQEDQCAEEIRSYTGTLEQIQNQLDTIDSAVTALTCKKKSYSDAVDTINQRLQQLQVAKAAVHTQLLHLRDQVTQLQKTLNQLRDSQRDAVAALSTIDRRTDAIGKQVEEIAQKEPWVLQNSEPQSSDSHDRCTVEQAEQRVNDLTAEFNKLTRRVNINSITQYEKMETEFRDLQRKRDQLLRDKVQIETMIQDLDVKKNEAVIQTWDTVNRHFNSIFSTLLPDSQATLNKLERDGLVVGITMSVALGGIWKTSLTELSGGQRSLLALSYILA
;
A
#
# COMPACT_ATOMS: atom_id res chain seq x y z
N MET A 1 29.16 -10.07 12.71
CA MET A 1 30.01 -10.77 11.73
C MET A 1 29.21 -11.85 11.01
N GLN A 2 28.49 -12.74 11.71
CA GLN A 2 27.58 -13.72 11.10
C GLN A 2 26.51 -13.11 10.17
N THR A 3 25.93 -11.97 10.52
CA THR A 3 24.92 -11.30 9.68
C THR A 3 25.45 -10.74 8.36
N TYR A 4 26.78 -10.55 8.22
CA TYR A 4 27.39 -10.07 6.98
C TYR A 4 27.70 -11.22 6.03
N ASP A 5 28.16 -12.36 6.58
CA ASP A 5 28.36 -13.59 5.82
C ASP A 5 27.02 -14.14 5.29
N ASP A 6 25.95 -14.09 6.08
CA ASP A 6 24.60 -14.50 5.64
C ASP A 6 24.08 -13.60 4.50
N LEU A 7 24.28 -12.29 4.59
CA LEU A 7 23.88 -11.34 3.55
C LEU A 7 24.70 -11.52 2.26
N TYR A 8 25.97 -11.87 2.39
CA TYR A 8 26.86 -12.17 1.26
C TYR A 8 26.50 -13.49 0.59
N HIS A 9 26.13 -14.52 1.37
CA HIS A 9 25.64 -15.79 0.84
C HIS A 9 24.30 -15.64 0.13
N ASP A 10 23.39 -14.82 0.65
CA ASP A 10 22.12 -14.50 0.01
C ASP A 10 22.33 -13.69 -1.28
N TYR A 11 23.26 -12.73 -1.28
CA TYR A 11 23.67 -12.01 -2.48
C TYR A 11 24.25 -12.96 -3.55
N GLN A 12 25.15 -13.87 -3.17
CA GLN A 12 25.71 -14.87 -4.09
C GLN A 12 24.65 -15.85 -4.63
N ARG A 13 23.66 -16.23 -3.80
CA ARG A 13 22.51 -17.02 -4.25
C ARG A 13 21.64 -16.25 -5.23
N LEU A 14 21.40 -14.96 -4.98
CA LEU A 14 20.64 -14.08 -5.86
C LEU A 14 21.36 -13.88 -7.20
N GLU A 15 22.68 -13.68 -7.15
CA GLU A 15 23.55 -13.55 -8.32
C GLU A 15 23.57 -14.86 -9.13
N ALA A 16 23.67 -16.01 -8.47
CA ALA A 16 23.58 -17.32 -9.12
C ALA A 16 22.20 -17.62 -9.71
N THR A 17 21.12 -17.14 -9.09
CA THR A 17 19.74 -17.28 -9.64
C THR A 17 19.47 -16.28 -10.77
N LEU A 18 20.09 -15.09 -10.75
CA LEU A 18 20.10 -14.14 -11.88
C LEU A 18 20.87 -14.70 -13.07
N GLN A 19 22.05 -15.30 -12.83
CA GLN A 19 22.85 -15.95 -13.87
C GLN A 19 22.18 -17.21 -14.44
N ASN A 20 21.38 -17.92 -13.64
CA ASN A 20 20.54 -19.04 -14.11
C ASN A 20 19.13 -18.62 -14.53
N SER A 21 18.82 -17.31 -14.55
CA SER A 21 17.51 -16.84 -14.96
C SER A 21 17.31 -17.06 -16.46
N SER A 22 16.05 -17.20 -16.86
CA SER A 22 15.66 -17.34 -18.27
C SER A 22 16.23 -16.25 -19.18
N TYR A 23 16.49 -15.04 -18.65
CA TYR A 23 17.12 -13.95 -19.39
C TYR A 23 18.61 -14.22 -19.70
N SER A 24 19.37 -14.67 -18.68
CA SER A 24 20.79 -15.00 -18.85
C SER A 24 20.99 -16.22 -19.75
N GLN A 25 20.10 -17.21 -19.65
CA GLN A 25 20.07 -18.38 -20.55
C GLN A 25 19.79 -17.95 -21.99
N LEU A 26 18.78 -17.11 -22.21
CA LEU A 26 18.43 -16.59 -23.54
C LEU A 26 19.56 -15.73 -24.13
N GLN A 27 20.25 -14.94 -23.30
CA GLN A 27 21.39 -14.14 -23.72
C GLN A 27 22.59 -15.01 -24.13
N HIS A 28 22.87 -16.09 -23.39
CA HIS A 28 23.91 -17.03 -23.75
C HIS A 28 23.54 -17.80 -25.03
N GLU A 29 22.29 -18.22 -25.19
CA GLU A 29 21.79 -18.87 -26.41
C GLU A 29 21.96 -17.95 -27.63
N LEU A 30 21.55 -16.69 -27.52
CA LEU A 30 21.77 -15.68 -28.56
C LEU A 30 23.24 -15.51 -28.92
N GLN A 31 24.13 -15.47 -27.93
CA GLN A 31 25.56 -15.37 -28.17
C GLN A 31 26.11 -16.59 -28.91
N THR A 32 25.64 -17.79 -28.57
CA THR A 32 26.03 -19.03 -29.26
C THR A 32 25.49 -19.11 -30.69
N VAL A 33 24.25 -18.69 -30.93
CA VAL A 33 23.67 -18.62 -32.28
C VAL A 33 24.40 -17.57 -33.10
N HIS A 34 24.73 -16.42 -32.53
CA HIS A 34 25.52 -15.40 -33.21
C HIS A 34 26.91 -15.91 -33.61
N THR A 35 27.61 -16.65 -32.73
CA THR A 35 28.92 -17.24 -33.09
C THR A 35 28.81 -18.28 -34.20
N THR A 36 27.77 -19.12 -34.19
CA THR A 36 27.59 -20.15 -35.22
C THR A 36 27.19 -19.54 -36.57
N VAL A 37 26.39 -18.46 -36.57
CA VAL A 37 26.12 -17.67 -37.79
C VAL A 37 27.42 -17.08 -38.35
N LEU A 38 28.28 -16.51 -37.50
CA LEU A 38 29.55 -15.95 -37.93
C LEU A 38 30.46 -17.02 -38.58
N GLU A 39 30.58 -18.19 -37.96
CA GLU A 39 31.35 -19.32 -38.48
C GLU A 39 30.80 -19.82 -39.84
N LYS A 40 29.47 -19.93 -39.97
CA LYS A 40 28.82 -20.31 -41.22
C LYS A 40 29.04 -19.27 -42.32
N SER A 41 28.95 -17.98 -42.00
CA SER A 41 29.20 -16.90 -42.97
C SER A 41 30.64 -16.94 -43.50
N GLN A 42 31.62 -17.26 -42.64
CA GLN A 42 33.02 -17.43 -43.05
C GLN A 42 33.20 -18.64 -43.96
N LEU A 43 32.52 -19.76 -43.66
CA LEU A 43 32.52 -20.96 -44.52
C LEU A 43 31.94 -20.66 -45.91
N VAL A 44 30.82 -19.95 -45.99
CA VAL A 44 30.22 -19.50 -47.26
C VAL A 44 31.21 -18.64 -48.05
N GLN A 45 31.95 -17.76 -47.37
CA GLN A 45 32.97 -16.93 -48.00
C GLN A 45 34.13 -17.75 -48.57
N THR A 46 34.57 -18.80 -47.86
CA THR A 46 35.61 -19.71 -48.37
C THR A 46 35.14 -20.55 -49.55
N TRP A 47 33.92 -21.10 -49.49
CA TRP A 47 33.37 -21.91 -50.59
C TRP A 47 33.07 -21.08 -51.84
N THR A 48 32.66 -19.82 -51.68
CA THR A 48 32.51 -18.91 -52.82
C THR A 48 33.85 -18.60 -53.50
N GLN A 49 34.94 -18.46 -52.75
CA GLN A 49 36.28 -18.33 -53.32
C GLN A 49 36.77 -19.62 -54.02
N GLU A 50 36.58 -20.79 -53.40
CA GLU A 50 36.91 -22.08 -54.03
C GLU A 50 36.16 -22.28 -55.35
N ARG A 51 34.88 -21.88 -55.39
CA ARG A 51 34.06 -21.92 -56.62
C ARG A 51 34.63 -21.02 -57.71
N VAL A 52 35.02 -19.79 -57.39
CA VAL A 52 35.64 -18.86 -58.36
C VAL A 52 36.94 -19.45 -58.93
N ASP A 53 37.76 -20.10 -58.10
CA ASP A 53 38.99 -20.76 -58.53
C ASP A 53 38.73 -21.98 -59.44
N LEU A 54 37.70 -22.77 -59.12
CA LEU A 54 37.27 -23.91 -59.94
C LEU A 54 36.72 -23.45 -61.29
N ASP A 55 35.85 -22.44 -61.33
CA ASP A 55 35.33 -21.84 -62.57
C ASP A 55 36.47 -21.27 -63.43
N HIS A 56 37.46 -20.63 -62.80
CA HIS A 56 38.64 -20.16 -63.53
C HIS A 56 39.44 -21.32 -64.15
N ARG A 57 39.62 -22.44 -63.43
CA ARG A 57 40.28 -23.65 -63.96
C ARG A 57 39.48 -24.32 -65.07
N ILE A 58 38.16 -24.39 -64.96
CA ILE A 58 37.28 -24.90 -66.02
C ILE A 58 37.47 -24.04 -67.27
N SER A 59 37.42 -22.71 -67.14
CA SER A 59 37.58 -21.79 -68.26
C SER A 59 38.98 -21.89 -68.92
N GLN A 60 40.05 -22.06 -68.13
CA GLN A 60 41.40 -22.31 -68.67
C GLN A 60 41.47 -23.65 -69.43
N LEU A 61 40.89 -24.71 -68.88
CA LEU A 61 40.87 -26.02 -69.53
C LEU A 61 40.06 -26.00 -70.82
N GLU A 62 38.88 -25.37 -70.84
CA GLU A 62 38.06 -25.17 -72.04
C GLU A 62 38.82 -24.40 -73.13
N GLY A 63 39.57 -23.35 -72.75
CA GLY A 63 40.45 -22.63 -73.67
C GLY A 63 41.56 -23.52 -74.25
N THR A 64 42.20 -24.36 -73.42
CA THR A 64 43.21 -25.31 -73.92
C THR A 64 42.63 -26.42 -74.79
N VAL A 65 41.39 -26.83 -74.56
CA VAL A 65 40.67 -27.80 -75.40
C VAL A 65 40.33 -27.16 -76.75
N ALA A 66 39.90 -25.90 -76.78
CA ALA A 66 39.67 -25.15 -78.01
C ALA A 66 40.98 -25.00 -78.84
N ASP A 67 42.06 -24.56 -78.21
CA ASP A 67 43.38 -24.41 -78.85
C ASP A 67 43.97 -25.75 -79.35
N ALA A 68 43.71 -26.84 -78.63
CA ALA A 68 44.13 -28.19 -79.04
C ALA A 68 43.29 -28.74 -80.20
N SER A 69 42.02 -28.35 -80.30
CA SER A 69 41.14 -28.72 -81.42
C SER A 69 41.49 -27.99 -82.73
N ASP A 70 42.05 -26.78 -82.65
CA ASP A 70 42.46 -25.98 -83.81
C ASP A 70 43.83 -26.38 -84.40
N LYS A 71 44.71 -27.05 -83.63
CA LYS A 71 46.02 -27.54 -84.10
C LYS A 71 45.95 -28.98 -84.62
N THR A 72 45.39 -29.17 -85.81
CA THR A 72 45.29 -30.47 -86.48
C THR A 72 46.62 -30.93 -87.11
N THR A 73 47.43 -31.69 -86.35
CA THR A 73 48.41 -32.66 -86.88
C THR A 73 48.62 -33.79 -85.87
N GLY A 74 47.83 -34.87 -85.96
CA GLY A 74 47.94 -36.09 -85.14
C GLY A 74 46.61 -36.52 -84.49
N GLU A 75 45.73 -37.18 -85.27
CA GLU A 75 44.31 -37.39 -84.94
C GLU A 75 44.06 -38.26 -83.69
N ASN A 76 44.82 -39.34 -83.43
CA ASN A 76 44.48 -40.27 -82.32
C ASN A 76 44.96 -39.83 -80.93
N ASP A 77 46.16 -39.24 -80.82
CA ASP A 77 46.71 -38.78 -79.53
C ASP A 77 46.03 -37.49 -79.04
N CYS A 78 45.59 -36.63 -79.96
CA CYS A 78 44.83 -35.43 -79.62
C CYS A 78 43.42 -35.77 -79.17
N GLN A 79 42.76 -36.75 -79.80
CA GLN A 79 41.40 -37.16 -79.44
C GLN A 79 41.34 -37.82 -78.06
N ALA A 80 42.34 -38.64 -77.68
CA ALA A 80 42.45 -39.20 -76.33
C ALA A 80 42.67 -38.12 -75.26
N LYS A 81 43.47 -37.09 -75.54
CA LYS A 81 43.68 -35.95 -74.63
C LYS A 81 42.42 -35.10 -74.48
N VAL A 82 41.69 -34.83 -75.57
CA VAL A 82 40.41 -34.11 -75.54
C VAL A 82 39.37 -34.87 -74.73
N GLU A 83 39.28 -36.20 -74.87
CA GLU A 83 38.39 -37.01 -74.03
C GLU A 83 38.79 -37.02 -72.56
N GLN A 84 40.10 -37.02 -72.25
CA GLN A 84 40.58 -36.90 -70.89
C GLN A 84 40.23 -35.52 -70.29
N TYR A 85 40.40 -34.44 -71.06
CA TYR A 85 40.03 -33.09 -70.63
C TYR A 85 38.52 -32.92 -70.45
N ASN A 86 37.71 -33.46 -71.36
CA ASN A 86 36.25 -33.44 -71.24
C ASN A 86 35.76 -34.20 -69.99
N ARG A 87 36.42 -35.30 -69.60
CA ARG A 87 36.13 -35.99 -68.33
C ARG A 87 36.51 -35.16 -67.12
N THR A 88 37.64 -34.46 -67.15
CA THR A 88 38.04 -33.57 -66.05
C THR A 88 37.14 -32.35 -65.95
N VAL A 89 36.68 -31.79 -67.08
CA VAL A 89 35.70 -30.70 -67.09
C VAL A 89 34.38 -31.20 -66.50
N HIS A 90 33.86 -32.35 -66.94
CA HIS A 90 32.63 -32.91 -66.37
C HIS A 90 32.73 -33.18 -64.86
N SER A 91 33.88 -33.67 -64.35
CA SER A 91 34.01 -33.88 -62.90
C SER A 91 34.07 -32.55 -62.15
N LEU A 92 34.78 -31.55 -62.67
CA LEU A 92 34.85 -30.23 -62.06
C LEU A 92 33.50 -29.50 -62.10
N THR A 93 32.73 -29.66 -63.19
CA THR A 93 31.36 -29.11 -63.28
C THR A 93 30.44 -29.76 -62.24
N ALA A 94 30.52 -31.08 -62.05
CA ALA A 94 29.76 -31.76 -61.01
C ALA A 94 30.17 -31.33 -59.59
N ASP A 95 31.46 -31.07 -59.36
CA ASP A 95 31.96 -30.52 -58.10
C ASP A 95 31.48 -29.07 -57.88
N CYS A 96 31.41 -28.24 -58.93
CA CYS A 96 30.83 -26.90 -58.87
C CYS A 96 29.33 -26.93 -58.54
N GLU A 97 28.55 -27.80 -59.18
CA GLU A 97 27.11 -27.94 -58.89
C GLU A 97 26.87 -28.43 -57.45
N SER A 98 27.70 -29.35 -56.96
CA SER A 98 27.66 -29.83 -55.58
C SER A 98 28.00 -28.73 -54.57
N THR A 99 29.02 -27.92 -54.85
CA THR A 99 29.38 -26.78 -53.99
C THR A 99 28.33 -25.67 -54.02
N GLU A 100 27.69 -25.41 -55.16
CA GLU A 100 26.60 -24.44 -55.29
C GLU A 100 25.34 -24.87 -54.49
N SER A 101 24.99 -26.16 -54.53
CA SER A 101 23.93 -26.72 -53.68
C SER A 101 24.25 -26.58 -52.18
N ARG A 102 25.53 -26.78 -51.80
CA ARG A 102 25.98 -26.60 -50.41
C ARG A 102 25.97 -25.13 -49.97
N ILE A 103 26.33 -24.21 -50.84
CA ILE A 103 26.28 -22.76 -50.58
C ILE A 103 24.83 -22.32 -50.37
N THR A 104 23.93 -22.64 -51.30
CA THR A 104 22.50 -22.28 -51.17
C THR A 104 21.85 -22.87 -49.93
N GLN A 105 22.21 -24.10 -49.54
CA GLN A 105 21.74 -24.70 -48.29
C GLN A 105 22.30 -23.97 -47.05
N ALA A 106 23.56 -23.53 -47.07
CA ALA A 106 24.17 -22.79 -45.97
C ALA A 106 23.59 -21.38 -45.85
N GLU A 107 23.37 -20.67 -46.96
CA GLU A 107 22.71 -19.36 -47.02
C GLU A 107 21.29 -19.44 -46.45
N ALA A 108 20.50 -20.45 -46.84
CA ALA A 108 19.16 -20.64 -46.29
C ALA A 108 19.16 -20.90 -44.77
N GLN A 109 20.18 -21.60 -44.25
CA GLN A 109 20.34 -21.79 -42.81
C GLN A 109 20.78 -20.51 -42.09
N GLU A 110 21.60 -19.67 -42.74
CA GLU A 110 22.01 -18.38 -42.21
C GLU A 110 20.81 -17.43 -42.09
N ASP A 111 19.96 -17.37 -43.12
CA ASP A 111 18.71 -16.60 -43.12
C ASP A 111 17.76 -17.06 -42.01
N GLN A 112 17.59 -18.38 -41.83
CA GLN A 112 16.76 -18.92 -40.75
C GLN A 112 17.29 -18.53 -39.37
N CYS A 113 18.60 -18.68 -39.12
CA CYS A 113 19.21 -18.28 -37.87
C CYS A 113 19.12 -16.75 -37.64
N ALA A 114 19.23 -15.94 -38.69
CA ALA A 114 19.10 -14.49 -38.60
C ALA A 114 17.68 -14.06 -38.19
N GLU A 115 16.64 -14.74 -38.70
CA GLU A 115 15.24 -14.50 -38.33
C GLU A 115 14.98 -14.91 -36.87
N GLU A 116 15.54 -16.04 -36.44
CA GLU A 116 15.49 -16.49 -35.03
C GLU A 116 16.15 -15.46 -34.11
N ILE A 117 17.35 -14.96 -34.46
CA ILE A 117 18.04 -13.88 -33.72
C ILE A 117 17.17 -12.62 -33.64
N ARG A 118 16.52 -12.20 -34.73
CA ARG A 118 15.59 -11.06 -34.72
C ARG A 118 14.43 -11.29 -33.77
N SER A 119 13.85 -12.49 -33.76
CA SER A 119 12.74 -12.79 -32.86
C SER A 119 13.16 -12.71 -31.38
N TYR A 120 14.32 -13.28 -31.03
CA TYR A 120 14.83 -13.26 -29.66
C TYR A 120 15.30 -11.87 -29.21
N THR A 121 15.88 -11.06 -30.10
CA THR A 121 16.24 -9.68 -29.79
C THR A 121 15.00 -8.81 -29.55
N GLY A 122 13.92 -9.01 -30.32
CA GLY A 122 12.64 -8.33 -30.08
C GLY A 122 11.99 -8.72 -28.74
N THR A 123 12.03 -10.00 -28.36
CA THR A 123 11.51 -10.43 -27.04
C THR A 123 12.36 -9.89 -25.90
N LEU A 124 13.69 -9.83 -26.06
CA LEU A 124 14.58 -9.20 -25.08
C LEU A 124 14.28 -7.71 -24.89
N GLU A 125 14.09 -6.95 -25.96
CA GLU A 125 13.69 -5.53 -25.86
C GLU A 125 12.35 -5.36 -25.15
N GLN A 126 11.39 -6.23 -25.42
CA GLN A 126 10.09 -6.20 -24.75
C GLN A 126 10.23 -6.50 -23.25
N ILE A 127 11.02 -7.50 -22.87
CA ILE A 127 11.30 -7.83 -21.47
C ILE A 127 12.03 -6.67 -20.78
N GLN A 128 13.01 -6.06 -21.45
CA GLN A 128 13.76 -4.92 -20.92
C GLN A 128 12.83 -3.73 -20.62
N ASN A 129 11.94 -3.38 -21.55
CA ASN A 129 10.95 -2.32 -21.35
C ASN A 129 9.99 -2.63 -20.18
N GLN A 130 9.57 -3.90 -20.04
CA GLN A 130 8.76 -4.32 -18.89
C GLN A 130 9.54 -4.19 -17.57
N LEU A 131 10.83 -4.52 -17.57
CA LEU A 131 11.70 -4.44 -16.40
C LEU A 131 11.91 -2.98 -15.96
N ASP A 132 12.14 -2.07 -16.90
CA ASP A 132 12.24 -0.62 -16.63
C ASP A 132 10.92 -0.05 -16.08
N THR A 133 9.79 -0.52 -16.62
CA THR A 133 8.47 -0.12 -16.13
C THR A 133 8.25 -0.60 -14.69
N ILE A 134 8.61 -1.86 -14.39
CA ILE A 134 8.53 -2.42 -13.04
C ILE A 134 9.46 -1.68 -12.08
N ASP A 135 10.69 -1.35 -12.50
CA ASP A 135 11.66 -0.64 -11.65
C ASP A 135 11.17 0.78 -11.32
N SER A 136 10.57 1.48 -12.29
CA SER A 136 9.91 2.77 -12.05
C SER A 136 8.73 2.66 -11.06
N ALA A 137 7.98 1.54 -11.09
CA ALA A 137 6.90 1.29 -10.16
C ALA A 137 7.42 0.96 -8.75
N VAL A 138 8.49 0.18 -8.65
CA VAL A 138 9.16 -0.18 -7.38
C VAL A 138 9.74 1.05 -6.70
N THR A 139 10.42 1.92 -7.45
CA THR A 139 10.95 3.20 -6.92
C THR A 139 9.82 4.10 -6.43
N ALA A 140 8.72 4.23 -7.19
CA ALA A 140 7.55 5.00 -6.77
C ALA A 140 6.89 4.45 -5.49
N LEU A 141 6.72 3.12 -5.39
CA LEU A 141 6.19 2.47 -4.19
C LEU A 141 7.13 2.63 -2.99
N THR A 142 8.44 2.59 -3.21
CA THR A 142 9.45 2.81 -2.16
C THR A 142 9.40 4.23 -1.64
N CYS A 143 9.23 5.24 -2.52
CA CYS A 143 9.00 6.62 -2.11
C CYS A 143 7.70 6.78 -1.31
N LYS A 144 6.60 6.15 -1.74
CA LYS A 144 5.34 6.15 -0.98
C LYS A 144 5.49 5.51 0.39
N LYS A 145 6.17 4.37 0.49
CA LYS A 145 6.45 3.68 1.76
C LYS A 145 7.23 4.57 2.73
N LYS A 146 8.27 5.27 2.25
CA LYS A 146 9.03 6.24 3.07
C LYS A 146 8.13 7.38 3.55
N SER A 147 7.35 7.99 2.66
CA SER A 147 6.42 9.06 3.02
C SER A 147 5.38 8.63 4.08
N TYR A 148 4.84 7.42 3.98
CA TYR A 148 3.94 6.88 5.00
C TYR A 148 4.67 6.59 6.32
N SER A 149 5.90 6.09 6.28
CA SER A 149 6.73 5.90 7.48
C SER A 149 6.96 7.22 8.21
N ASP A 150 7.37 8.26 7.49
CA ASP A 150 7.62 9.59 8.07
C ASP A 150 6.33 10.21 8.64
N ALA A 151 5.19 10.00 7.97
CA ALA A 151 3.89 10.44 8.46
C ALA A 151 3.49 9.71 9.75
N VAL A 152 3.73 8.40 9.83
CA VAL A 152 3.47 7.59 11.04
C VAL A 152 4.35 8.05 12.19
N ASP A 153 5.64 8.30 11.95
CA ASP A 153 6.56 8.80 12.97
C ASP A 153 6.13 10.16 13.51
N THR A 154 5.69 11.06 12.61
CA THR A 154 5.16 12.37 12.98
C THR A 154 3.88 12.26 13.83
N ILE A 155 2.97 11.36 13.46
CA ILE A 155 1.73 11.10 14.22
C ILE A 155 2.06 10.53 15.59
N ASN A 156 2.99 9.58 15.68
CA ASN A 156 3.42 8.97 16.94
C ASN A 156 4.05 10.01 17.89
N GLN A 157 4.92 10.88 17.37
CA GLN A 157 5.47 11.99 18.16
C GLN A 157 4.36 12.90 18.70
N ARG A 158 3.37 13.23 17.87
CA ARG A 158 2.26 14.08 18.29
C ARG A 158 1.34 13.41 19.30
N LEU A 159 1.14 12.10 19.19
CA LEU A 159 0.40 11.30 20.16
C LEU A 159 1.11 11.28 21.52
N GLN A 160 2.44 11.12 21.52
CA GLN A 160 3.25 11.18 22.74
C GLN A 160 3.17 12.56 23.40
N GLN A 161 3.28 13.64 22.61
CA GLN A 161 3.10 15.01 23.11
C GLN A 161 1.72 15.22 23.73
N LEU A 162 0.66 14.72 23.08
CA LEU A 162 -0.70 14.84 23.60
C LEU A 162 -0.92 14.01 24.87
N GLN A 163 -0.29 12.84 25.00
CA GLN A 163 -0.32 12.05 26.23
C GLN A 163 0.35 12.78 27.40
N VAL A 164 1.52 13.38 27.16
CA VAL A 164 2.22 14.20 28.18
C VAL A 164 1.37 15.41 28.58
N ALA A 165 0.79 16.12 27.61
CA ALA A 165 -0.09 17.25 27.86
C ALA A 165 -1.34 16.84 28.66
N LYS A 166 -1.96 15.71 28.31
CA LYS A 166 -3.10 15.15 29.05
C LYS A 166 -2.73 14.81 30.50
N ALA A 167 -1.57 14.20 30.73
CA ALA A 167 -1.10 13.88 32.06
C ALA A 167 -0.86 15.16 32.89
N ALA A 168 -0.28 16.21 32.29
CA ALA A 168 -0.07 17.50 32.95
C ALA A 168 -1.39 18.21 33.31
N VAL A 169 -2.39 18.19 32.42
CA VAL A 169 -3.71 18.75 32.72
C VAL A 169 -4.41 17.95 33.83
N HIS A 170 -4.24 16.62 33.83
CA HIS A 170 -4.82 15.77 34.87
C HIS A 170 -4.23 16.06 36.25
N THR A 171 -2.92 16.23 36.37
CA THR A 171 -2.28 16.60 37.65
C THR A 171 -2.70 17.99 38.12
N GLN A 172 -2.86 18.96 37.21
CA GLN A 172 -3.41 20.27 37.53
C GLN A 172 -4.86 20.18 38.05
N LEU A 173 -5.71 19.35 37.45
CA LEU A 173 -7.09 19.14 37.91
C LEU A 173 -7.14 18.52 39.32
N LEU A 174 -6.27 17.54 39.61
CA LEU A 174 -6.16 16.97 40.97
C LEU A 174 -5.71 18.03 41.98
N HIS A 175 -4.73 18.85 41.63
CA HIS A 175 -4.28 19.93 42.51
C HIS A 175 -5.39 20.95 42.78
N LEU A 176 -6.13 21.35 41.75
CA LEU A 176 -7.24 22.30 41.87
C LEU A 176 -8.39 21.70 42.70
N ARG A 177 -8.67 20.40 42.53
CA ARG A 177 -9.62 19.64 43.35
C ARG A 177 -9.23 19.71 44.82
N ASP A 178 -7.96 19.43 45.14
CA ASP A 178 -7.47 19.48 46.52
C ASP A 178 -7.60 20.89 47.11
N GLN A 179 -7.24 21.94 46.35
CA GLN A 179 -7.43 23.33 46.77
C GLN A 179 -8.90 23.64 47.07
N VAL A 180 -9.84 23.19 46.24
CA VAL A 180 -11.28 23.38 46.48
C VAL A 180 -11.71 22.69 47.77
N THR A 181 -11.23 21.46 48.04
CA THR A 181 -11.57 20.77 49.30
C THR A 181 -10.98 21.46 50.53
N GLN A 182 -9.77 22.01 50.44
CA GLN A 182 -9.15 22.79 51.52
C GLN A 182 -9.92 24.10 51.76
N LEU A 183 -10.30 24.80 50.70
CA LEU A 183 -11.13 26.01 50.79
C LEU A 183 -12.52 25.71 51.38
N GLN A 184 -13.12 24.57 51.05
CA GLN A 184 -14.39 24.14 51.67
C GLN A 184 -14.22 23.84 53.17
N LYS A 185 -13.13 23.17 53.57
CA LYS A 185 -12.84 22.91 55.00
C LYS A 185 -12.65 24.22 55.77
N THR A 186 -11.85 25.14 55.25
CA THR A 186 -11.63 26.45 55.90
C THR A 186 -12.92 27.28 55.94
N LEU A 187 -13.74 27.25 54.90
CA LEU A 187 -15.04 27.93 54.89
C LEU A 187 -16.00 27.37 55.95
N ASN A 188 -16.03 26.05 56.13
CA ASN A 188 -16.83 25.43 57.20
C ASN A 188 -16.30 25.81 58.59
N GLN A 189 -14.98 25.80 58.80
CA GLN A 189 -14.38 26.25 60.07
C GLN A 189 -14.72 27.72 60.39
N LEU A 190 -14.66 28.61 59.39
CA LEU A 190 -15.06 30.01 59.57
C LEU A 190 -16.55 30.17 59.86
N ARG A 191 -17.41 29.33 59.26
CA ARG A 191 -18.85 29.33 59.55
C ARG A 191 -19.13 28.87 60.98
N ASP A 192 -18.43 27.86 61.45
CA ASP A 192 -18.58 27.38 62.82
C ASP A 192 -18.07 28.43 63.82
N SER A 193 -16.91 29.05 63.56
CA SER A 193 -16.41 30.14 64.41
C SER A 193 -17.34 31.38 64.39
N GLN A 194 -17.98 31.67 63.25
CA GLN A 194 -18.99 32.73 63.16
C GLN A 194 -20.21 32.40 64.04
N ARG A 195 -20.69 31.16 64.02
CA ARG A 195 -21.80 30.71 64.88
C ARG A 195 -21.45 30.84 66.36
N ASP A 196 -20.25 30.44 66.74
CA ASP A 196 -19.78 30.56 68.12
C ASP A 196 -19.71 32.03 68.57
N ALA A 197 -19.20 32.91 67.71
CA ALA A 197 -19.16 34.36 67.99
C ALA A 197 -20.57 34.96 68.13
N VAL A 198 -21.52 34.57 67.26
CA VAL A 198 -22.92 34.99 67.36
C VAL A 198 -23.59 34.48 68.64
N ALA A 199 -23.33 33.23 69.02
CA ALA A 199 -23.83 32.68 70.28
C ALA A 199 -23.24 33.42 71.50
N ALA A 200 -21.95 33.76 71.47
CA ALA A 200 -21.30 34.57 72.49
C ALA A 200 -21.93 35.97 72.60
N LEU A 201 -22.16 36.64 71.46
CA LEU A 201 -22.86 37.93 71.42
C LEU A 201 -24.27 37.84 72.01
N SER A 202 -25.05 36.83 71.63
CA SER A 202 -26.40 36.64 72.20
C SER A 202 -26.40 36.41 73.72
N THR A 203 -25.32 35.81 74.24
CA THR A 203 -25.15 35.61 75.69
C THR A 203 -24.77 36.91 76.39
N ILE A 204 -23.93 37.73 75.75
CA ILE A 204 -23.59 39.07 76.21
C ILE A 204 -24.86 39.94 76.20
N ASP A 205 -25.63 39.98 75.11
CA ASP A 205 -26.89 40.74 75.04
C ASP A 205 -27.85 40.37 76.16
N ARG A 206 -28.06 39.07 76.42
CA ARG A 206 -28.88 38.61 77.56
C ARG A 206 -28.34 39.07 78.91
N ARG A 207 -27.02 39.11 79.09
CA ARG A 207 -26.39 39.64 80.32
C ARG A 207 -26.57 41.15 80.43
N THR A 208 -26.41 41.88 79.33
CA THR A 208 -26.63 43.33 79.28
C THR A 208 -28.09 43.66 79.59
N ASP A 209 -29.05 42.92 79.04
CA ASP A 209 -30.48 43.06 79.37
C ASP A 209 -30.76 42.75 80.84
N ALA A 210 -30.15 41.70 81.40
CA ALA A 210 -30.31 41.34 82.80
C ALA A 210 -29.73 42.41 83.73
N ILE A 211 -28.53 42.93 83.43
CA ILE A 211 -27.90 44.03 84.16
C ILE A 211 -28.74 45.30 83.99
N GLY A 212 -29.25 45.60 82.80
CA GLY A 212 -30.13 46.75 82.55
C GLY A 212 -31.39 46.70 83.41
N LYS A 213 -32.02 45.53 83.53
CA LYS A 213 -33.16 45.32 84.45
C LYS A 213 -32.77 45.48 85.92
N GLN A 214 -31.59 45.02 86.32
CA GLN A 214 -31.10 45.21 87.69
C GLN A 214 -30.81 46.69 87.99
N VAL A 215 -30.24 47.42 87.04
CA VAL A 215 -30.01 48.88 87.15
C VAL A 215 -31.34 49.61 87.25
N GLU A 216 -32.34 49.24 86.44
CA GLU A 216 -33.70 49.80 86.52
C GLU A 216 -34.37 49.50 87.87
N GLU A 217 -34.22 48.28 88.39
CA GLU A 217 -34.75 47.90 89.71
C GLU A 217 -34.06 48.66 90.86
N ILE A 218 -32.74 48.88 90.76
CA ILE A 218 -31.98 49.69 91.72
C ILE A 218 -32.39 51.17 91.61
N ALA A 219 -32.53 51.70 90.40
CA ALA A 219 -33.03 53.05 90.14
C ALA A 219 -34.42 53.30 90.73
N GLN A 220 -35.30 52.29 90.71
CA GLN A 220 -36.63 52.36 91.34
C GLN A 220 -36.59 52.27 92.87
N LYS A 221 -35.63 51.53 93.45
CA LYS A 221 -35.48 51.38 94.92
C LYS A 221 -34.74 52.55 95.57
N GLU A 222 -33.84 53.22 94.87
CA GLU A 222 -32.96 54.27 95.41
C GLU A 222 -32.94 55.53 94.50
N PRO A 223 -33.92 56.45 94.60
CA PRO A 223 -34.09 57.58 93.65
C PRO A 223 -32.98 58.64 93.69
N TRP A 224 -32.14 58.65 94.73
CA TRP A 224 -31.08 59.65 94.91
C TRP A 224 -29.82 59.34 94.08
N VAL A 225 -29.71 58.14 93.53
CA VAL A 225 -28.55 57.68 92.73
C VAL A 225 -28.58 58.24 91.30
N LEU A 226 -29.75 58.65 90.79
CA LEU A 226 -29.92 59.25 89.46
C LEU A 226 -29.67 60.77 89.41
N GLN A 227 -29.37 61.41 90.54
CA GLN A 227 -29.22 62.87 90.61
C GLN A 227 -27.84 63.39 90.21
N ASN A 228 -26.88 62.51 89.87
CA ASN A 228 -25.53 62.88 89.44
C ASN A 228 -25.11 62.11 88.16
N SER A 229 -25.80 62.30 87.05
CA SER A 229 -25.20 62.20 85.72
C SER A 229 -26.03 62.99 84.71
N GLU A 230 -25.54 64.18 84.38
CA GLU A 230 -26.14 65.04 83.36
C GLU A 230 -26.14 64.37 81.98
N PRO A 231 -27.20 64.58 81.17
CA PRO A 231 -27.26 64.11 79.80
C PRO A 231 -26.58 65.12 78.87
N GLN A 232 -25.49 64.70 78.21
CA GLN A 232 -24.95 65.48 77.09
C GLN A 232 -25.70 65.16 75.80
N SER A 233 -26.39 66.19 75.33
CA SER A 233 -26.89 66.42 73.98
C SER A 233 -25.94 65.95 72.87
N SER A 234 -26.47 65.34 71.82
CA SER A 234 -26.18 65.82 70.47
C SER A 234 -27.24 65.36 69.48
N ASP A 235 -27.97 66.36 69.01
CA ASP A 235 -28.67 66.39 67.75
C ASP A 235 -27.70 65.95 66.64
N SER A 236 -28.03 64.91 65.88
CA SER A 236 -27.32 64.61 64.63
C SER A 236 -28.19 63.77 63.72
N HIS A 237 -28.91 64.50 62.87
CA HIS A 237 -29.28 64.17 61.51
C HIS A 237 -28.97 62.75 61.02
N ASP A 238 -30.03 62.12 60.56
CA ASP A 238 -30.08 61.08 59.53
C ASP A 238 -29.47 61.59 58.20
N ARG A 239 -28.18 61.88 58.24
CA ARG A 239 -27.31 62.08 57.10
C ARG A 239 -26.27 61.00 57.22
N CYS A 240 -26.38 59.98 56.37
CA CYS A 240 -25.25 59.11 56.05
C CYS A 240 -24.04 60.03 55.86
N THR A 241 -23.14 60.05 56.85
CA THR A 241 -21.95 60.88 56.81
C THR A 241 -21.14 60.41 55.61
N VAL A 242 -20.45 61.34 54.94
CA VAL A 242 -19.57 61.00 53.81
C VAL A 242 -18.64 59.84 54.18
N GLU A 243 -18.22 59.77 55.44
CA GLU A 243 -17.43 58.69 56.02
C GLU A 243 -18.13 57.31 56.06
N GLN A 244 -19.43 57.23 56.35
CA GLN A 244 -20.17 55.94 56.31
C GLN A 244 -20.37 55.45 54.88
N ALA A 245 -20.62 56.37 53.94
CA ALA A 245 -20.67 56.04 52.52
C ALA A 245 -19.29 55.60 51.99
N GLU A 246 -18.22 56.27 52.40
CA GLU A 246 -16.84 55.90 52.07
C GLU A 246 -16.45 54.54 52.67
N GLN A 247 -16.83 54.25 53.91
CA GLN A 247 -16.65 52.93 54.52
C GLN A 247 -17.39 51.85 53.73
N ARG A 248 -18.64 52.11 53.33
CA ARG A 248 -19.42 51.16 52.52
C ARG A 248 -18.81 50.92 51.15
N VAL A 249 -18.28 51.97 50.50
CA VAL A 249 -17.56 51.87 49.23
C VAL A 249 -16.27 51.08 49.41
N ASN A 250 -15.53 51.31 50.49
CA ASN A 250 -14.30 50.58 50.78
C ASN A 250 -14.58 49.09 51.07
N ASP A 251 -15.63 48.77 51.82
CA ASP A 251 -16.06 47.40 52.08
C ASP A 251 -16.48 46.68 50.79
N LEU A 252 -17.31 47.32 49.96
CA LEU A 252 -17.73 46.77 48.67
C LEU A 252 -16.54 46.64 47.70
N THR A 253 -15.59 47.57 47.73
CA THR A 253 -14.37 47.49 46.92
C THR A 253 -13.46 46.37 47.41
N ALA A 254 -13.37 46.14 48.72
CA ALA A 254 -12.64 45.02 49.29
C ALA A 254 -13.29 43.67 48.93
N GLU A 255 -14.62 43.56 48.97
CA GLU A 255 -15.35 42.39 48.51
C GLU A 255 -15.19 42.15 47.00
N PHE A 256 -15.29 43.21 46.19
CA PHE A 256 -15.07 43.16 44.75
C PHE A 256 -13.65 42.72 44.39
N ASN A 257 -12.64 43.21 45.11
CA ASN A 257 -11.25 42.78 44.93
C ASN A 257 -11.04 41.31 45.35
N LYS A 258 -11.72 40.85 46.41
CA LYS A 258 -11.68 39.45 46.86
C LYS A 258 -12.38 38.50 45.88
N LEU A 259 -13.40 38.98 45.17
CA LEU A 259 -14.07 38.26 44.09
C LEU A 259 -13.23 38.26 42.80
N THR A 260 -12.68 39.42 42.41
CA THR A 260 -11.83 39.55 41.22
C THR A 260 -10.57 38.70 41.31
N ARG A 261 -9.95 38.57 42.49
CA ARG A 261 -8.83 37.63 42.71
C ARG A 261 -9.22 36.15 42.59
N ARG A 262 -10.49 35.81 42.77
CA ARG A 262 -11.02 34.43 42.65
C ARG A 262 -11.63 34.12 41.28
N VAL A 263 -12.00 35.15 40.52
CA VAL A 263 -12.52 34.99 39.16
C VAL A 263 -11.33 34.96 38.21
N ASN A 264 -11.17 33.84 37.50
CA ASN A 264 -10.19 33.73 36.44
C ASN A 264 -10.65 34.59 35.26
N ILE A 265 -10.02 35.75 35.05
CA ILE A 265 -10.34 36.67 33.95
C ILE A 265 -10.14 36.00 32.58
N ASN A 266 -9.28 34.97 32.50
CA ASN A 266 -9.06 34.18 31.28
C ASN A 266 -10.08 33.05 31.08
N SER A 267 -11.08 32.91 31.95
CA SER A 267 -12.11 31.87 31.80
C SER A 267 -12.91 32.01 30.50
N ILE A 268 -13.16 33.25 30.07
CA ILE A 268 -13.86 33.54 28.80
C ILE A 268 -13.01 33.06 27.62
N THR A 269 -11.72 33.41 27.58
CA THR A 269 -10.82 33.00 26.48
C THR A 269 -10.53 31.50 26.48
N GLN A 270 -10.49 30.86 27.66
CA GLN A 270 -10.40 29.41 27.78
C GLN A 270 -11.68 28.72 27.29
N TYR A 271 -12.86 29.27 27.61
CA TYR A 271 -14.14 28.77 27.12
C TYR A 271 -14.20 28.83 25.59
N GLU A 272 -13.85 29.96 24.98
CA GLU A 272 -13.81 30.12 23.52
C GLU A 272 -12.88 29.07 22.87
N LYS A 273 -11.67 28.87 23.43
CA LYS A 273 -10.75 27.83 22.94
C LYS A 273 -11.36 26.43 23.03
N MET A 274 -11.89 26.05 24.20
CA MET A 274 -12.53 24.74 24.39
C MET A 274 -13.74 24.55 23.47
N GLU A 275 -14.51 25.61 23.23
CA GLU A 275 -15.63 25.57 22.30
C GLU A 275 -15.15 25.34 20.86
N THR A 276 -14.08 26.01 20.42
CA THR A 276 -13.49 25.76 19.10
C THR A 276 -12.97 24.33 18.96
N GLU A 277 -12.27 23.81 19.97
CA GLU A 277 -11.78 22.42 19.98
C GLU A 277 -12.93 21.41 19.95
N PHE A 278 -14.00 21.68 20.69
CA PHE A 278 -15.20 20.86 20.69
C PHE A 278 -15.88 20.84 19.32
N ARG A 279 -16.05 22.00 18.68
CA ARG A 279 -16.60 22.09 17.32
C ARG A 279 -15.73 21.33 16.31
N ASP A 280 -14.41 21.41 16.43
CA ASP A 280 -13.50 20.68 15.55
C ASP A 280 -13.55 19.16 15.79
N LEU A 281 -13.68 18.72 17.05
CA LEU A 281 -13.90 17.32 17.38
C LEU A 281 -15.25 16.80 16.84
N GLN A 282 -16.31 17.60 16.94
CA GLN A 282 -17.61 17.25 16.35
C GLN A 282 -17.50 17.10 14.83
N ARG A 283 -16.85 18.06 14.14
CA ARG A 283 -16.62 17.97 12.68
C ARG A 283 -15.84 16.70 12.31
N LYS A 284 -14.78 16.38 13.05
CA LYS A 284 -14.00 15.16 12.83
C LYS A 284 -14.82 13.89 13.05
N ARG A 285 -15.64 13.85 14.11
CA ARG A 285 -16.55 12.72 14.36
C ARG A 285 -17.52 12.54 13.20
N ASP A 286 -18.13 13.63 12.74
CA ASP A 286 -19.11 13.55 11.66
C ASP A 286 -18.45 13.16 10.32
N GLN A 287 -17.19 13.57 10.09
CA GLN A 287 -16.41 13.08 8.97
C GLN A 287 -16.15 11.58 9.07
N LEU A 288 -15.70 11.07 10.22
CA LEU A 288 -15.47 9.64 10.42
C LEU A 288 -16.74 8.81 10.23
N LEU A 289 -17.90 9.33 10.65
CA LEU A 289 -19.18 8.66 10.42
C LEU A 289 -19.54 8.62 8.93
N ARG A 290 -19.30 9.69 8.17
CA ARG A 290 -19.48 9.70 6.71
C ARG A 290 -18.54 8.73 6.03
N ASP A 291 -17.26 8.75 6.40
CA ASP A 291 -16.23 7.87 5.83
C ASP A 291 -16.56 6.40 6.11
N LYS A 292 -17.04 6.08 7.32
CA LYS A 292 -17.52 4.74 7.65
C LYS A 292 -18.63 4.28 6.71
N VAL A 293 -19.67 5.09 6.53
CA VAL A 293 -20.80 4.76 5.64
C VAL A 293 -20.33 4.61 4.19
N GLN A 294 -19.40 5.46 3.75
CA GLN A 294 -18.83 5.37 2.42
C GLN A 294 -18.04 4.06 2.21
N ILE A 295 -17.24 3.65 3.20
CA ILE A 295 -16.50 2.38 3.15
C ILE A 295 -17.47 1.19 3.14
N GLU A 296 -18.50 1.20 4.00
CA GLU A 296 -19.51 0.13 4.03
C GLU A 296 -20.25 0.00 2.69
N THR A 297 -20.63 1.12 2.08
CA THR A 297 -21.27 1.14 0.76
C THR A 297 -20.31 0.63 -0.33
N MET A 298 -19.05 1.05 -0.29
CA MET A 298 -18.04 0.61 -1.24
C MET A 298 -17.75 -0.89 -1.14
N ILE A 299 -17.74 -1.45 0.07
CA ILE A 299 -17.60 -2.90 0.28
C ILE A 299 -18.78 -3.64 -0.35
N GLN A 300 -20.01 -3.15 -0.15
CA GLN A 300 -21.21 -3.75 -0.75
C GLN A 300 -21.16 -3.70 -2.28
N ASP A 301 -20.79 -2.56 -2.86
CA ASP A 301 -20.64 -2.41 -4.32
C ASP A 301 -19.56 -3.35 -4.88
N LEU A 302 -18.45 -3.51 -4.16
CA LEU A 302 -17.38 -4.43 -4.55
C LEU A 302 -17.85 -5.90 -4.48
N ASP A 303 -18.61 -6.27 -3.47
CA ASP A 303 -19.16 -7.63 -3.36
C ASP A 303 -20.14 -7.95 -4.49
N VAL A 304 -21.00 -7.00 -4.89
CA VAL A 304 -21.89 -7.16 -6.06
C VAL A 304 -21.05 -7.35 -7.33
N LYS A 305 -20.08 -6.46 -7.59
CA LYS A 305 -19.22 -6.57 -8.78
C LYS A 305 -18.40 -7.85 -8.81
N LYS A 306 -17.91 -8.30 -7.65
CA LYS A 306 -17.19 -9.57 -7.52
C LYS A 306 -18.08 -10.74 -7.92
N ASN A 307 -19.32 -10.78 -7.41
CA ASN A 307 -20.26 -11.85 -7.74
C ASN A 307 -20.66 -11.83 -9.22
N GLU A 308 -20.90 -10.65 -9.80
CA GLU A 308 -21.16 -10.50 -11.23
C GLU A 308 -19.99 -11.01 -12.09
N ALA A 309 -18.76 -10.60 -11.76
CA ALA A 309 -17.57 -11.05 -12.45
C ALA A 309 -17.37 -12.57 -12.35
N VAL A 310 -17.59 -13.15 -11.16
CA VAL A 310 -17.52 -14.61 -10.95
C VAL A 310 -18.59 -15.35 -11.76
N ILE A 311 -19.80 -14.81 -11.86
CA ILE A 311 -20.89 -15.40 -12.64
C ILE A 311 -20.57 -15.35 -14.15
N GLN A 312 -20.03 -14.22 -14.63
CA GLN A 312 -19.64 -14.05 -16.03
C GLN A 312 -18.48 -14.96 -16.44
N THR A 313 -17.45 -15.06 -15.60
CA THR A 313 -16.31 -15.96 -15.85
C THR A 313 -16.77 -17.41 -15.81
N TRP A 314 -17.63 -17.77 -14.86
CA TRP A 314 -18.21 -19.10 -14.80
C TRP A 314 -19.00 -19.46 -16.06
N ASP A 315 -19.83 -18.55 -16.61
CA ASP A 315 -20.62 -18.85 -17.81
C ASP A 315 -19.71 -19.04 -19.04
N THR A 316 -18.66 -18.23 -19.12
CA THR A 316 -17.65 -18.31 -20.18
C THR A 316 -16.89 -19.63 -20.12
N VAL A 317 -16.36 -19.99 -18.95
CA VAL A 317 -15.63 -21.24 -18.72
C VAL A 317 -16.55 -22.45 -18.92
N ASN A 318 -17.80 -22.41 -18.44
CA ASN A 318 -18.75 -23.50 -18.64
C ASN A 318 -19.05 -23.76 -20.12
N ARG A 319 -19.14 -22.69 -20.93
CA ARG A 319 -19.33 -22.79 -22.38
C ARG A 319 -18.11 -23.40 -23.08
N HIS A 320 -16.91 -22.93 -22.76
CA HIS A 320 -15.67 -23.46 -23.34
C HIS A 320 -15.42 -24.91 -22.90
N PHE A 321 -15.64 -25.21 -21.62
CA PHE A 321 -15.53 -26.55 -21.07
C PHE A 321 -16.42 -27.55 -21.80
N ASN A 322 -17.70 -27.22 -22.01
CA ASN A 322 -18.62 -28.07 -22.76
C ASN A 322 -18.18 -28.24 -24.24
N SER A 323 -17.72 -27.16 -24.87
CA SER A 323 -17.27 -27.18 -26.26
C SER A 323 -16.01 -28.03 -26.46
N ILE A 324 -15.02 -27.90 -25.57
CA ILE A 324 -13.76 -28.66 -25.64
C ILE A 324 -14.04 -30.14 -25.35
N PHE A 325 -14.85 -30.43 -24.31
CA PHE A 325 -15.16 -31.80 -23.93
C PHE A 325 -15.92 -32.56 -25.03
N SER A 326 -16.92 -31.92 -25.66
CA SER A 326 -17.67 -32.51 -26.79
C SER A 326 -16.82 -32.68 -28.06
N THR A 327 -15.78 -31.86 -28.25
CA THR A 327 -14.83 -32.01 -29.36
C THR A 327 -13.90 -33.21 -29.16
N LEU A 328 -13.48 -33.45 -27.92
CA LEU A 328 -12.58 -34.56 -27.57
C LEU A 328 -13.30 -35.91 -27.52
N LEU A 329 -14.58 -35.92 -27.14
CA LEU A 329 -15.41 -37.13 -27.05
C LEU A 329 -16.77 -36.91 -27.73
N PRO A 330 -17.04 -37.54 -28.88
CA PRO A 330 -18.36 -37.49 -29.52
C PRO A 330 -19.42 -38.13 -28.59
N ASP A 331 -20.66 -37.62 -28.66
CA ASP A 331 -21.79 -38.01 -27.80
C ASP A 331 -21.59 -37.78 -26.29
N SER A 332 -20.76 -36.80 -25.92
CA SER A 332 -20.54 -36.41 -24.54
C SER A 332 -20.81 -34.92 -24.28
N GLN A 333 -21.25 -34.60 -23.07
CA GLN A 333 -21.47 -33.22 -22.61
C GLN A 333 -20.91 -33.06 -21.21
N ALA A 334 -20.41 -31.87 -20.89
CA ALA A 334 -19.94 -31.57 -19.54
C ALA A 334 -20.40 -30.19 -19.09
N THR A 335 -20.82 -30.09 -17.84
CA THR A 335 -21.38 -28.87 -17.25
C THR A 335 -20.82 -28.64 -15.87
N LEU A 336 -20.49 -27.39 -15.56
CA LEU A 336 -20.16 -26.92 -14.22
C LEU A 336 -21.45 -26.47 -13.55
N ASN A 337 -21.72 -26.95 -12.34
CA ASN A 337 -22.86 -26.57 -11.52
C ASN A 337 -22.39 -25.70 -10.35
N LYS A 338 -23.06 -24.58 -10.11
CA LYS A 338 -22.75 -23.69 -8.98
C LYS A 338 -23.31 -24.27 -7.69
N LEU A 339 -22.50 -24.25 -6.63
CA LEU A 339 -22.96 -24.49 -5.27
C LEU A 339 -23.15 -23.13 -4.59
N GLU A 340 -24.40 -22.73 -4.42
CA GLU A 340 -24.76 -21.46 -3.80
C GLU A 340 -25.09 -21.64 -2.32
N ARG A 341 -24.57 -20.76 -1.47
CA ARG A 341 -25.01 -20.61 -0.07
C ARG A 341 -25.19 -19.12 0.21
N ASP A 342 -26.35 -18.75 0.72
CA ASP A 342 -26.70 -17.35 1.06
C ASP A 342 -26.46 -16.36 -0.09
N GLY A 343 -26.69 -16.78 -1.34
CA GLY A 343 -26.49 -15.94 -2.54
C GLY A 343 -25.04 -15.74 -2.98
N LEU A 344 -24.07 -16.39 -2.30
CA LEU A 344 -22.67 -16.43 -2.71
C LEU A 344 -22.33 -17.78 -3.34
N VAL A 345 -21.54 -17.75 -4.42
CA VAL A 345 -20.99 -18.98 -5.03
C VAL A 345 -19.87 -19.50 -4.11
N VAL A 346 -20.16 -20.56 -3.36
CA VAL A 346 -19.21 -21.17 -2.40
C VAL A 346 -18.34 -22.23 -3.07
N GLY A 347 -18.83 -22.84 -4.14
CA GLY A 347 -18.07 -23.83 -4.88
C GLY A 347 -18.71 -24.19 -6.22
N ILE A 348 -18.05 -25.11 -6.90
CA ILE A 348 -18.46 -25.63 -8.20
C ILE A 348 -18.36 -27.15 -8.17
N THR A 349 -19.38 -27.81 -8.71
CA THR A 349 -19.39 -29.26 -8.92
C THR A 349 -19.45 -29.55 -10.41
N MET A 350 -18.81 -30.63 -10.85
CA MET A 350 -18.74 -31.00 -12.27
C MET A 350 -19.71 -32.15 -12.53
N SER A 351 -20.47 -32.09 -13.62
CA SER A 351 -21.36 -33.15 -14.05
C SER A 351 -21.14 -33.46 -15.52
N VAL A 352 -21.20 -34.74 -15.87
CA VAL A 352 -20.82 -35.23 -17.21
C VAL A 352 -21.91 -36.15 -17.73
N ALA A 353 -22.27 -35.99 -19.00
CA ALA A 353 -23.09 -36.95 -19.74
C ALA A 353 -22.22 -37.72 -20.72
N LEU A 354 -22.32 -39.05 -20.68
CA LEU A 354 -21.69 -39.95 -21.65
C LEU A 354 -22.80 -40.75 -22.35
N GLY A 355 -22.93 -40.63 -23.67
CA GLY A 355 -23.96 -41.34 -24.43
C GLY A 355 -25.39 -41.02 -23.98
N GLY A 356 -25.62 -39.79 -23.50
CA GLY A 356 -26.93 -39.32 -23.01
C GLY A 356 -27.25 -39.63 -21.55
N ILE A 357 -26.37 -40.32 -20.80
CA ILE A 357 -26.59 -40.63 -19.37
C ILE A 357 -25.76 -39.67 -18.50
N TRP A 358 -26.46 -38.86 -17.69
CA TRP A 358 -25.83 -37.93 -16.73
C TRP A 358 -25.28 -38.67 -15.51
N LYS A 359 -24.02 -38.35 -15.17
CA LYS A 359 -23.28 -38.89 -14.03
C LYS A 359 -22.99 -37.78 -13.03
N THR A 360 -23.43 -38.00 -11.80
CA THR A 360 -23.32 -37.03 -10.69
C THR A 360 -22.00 -37.15 -9.93
N SER A 361 -21.33 -38.30 -9.98
CA SER A 361 -20.05 -38.53 -9.30
C SER A 361 -18.91 -38.80 -10.28
N LEU A 362 -17.82 -38.02 -10.15
CA LEU A 362 -16.56 -38.22 -10.88
C LEU A 362 -15.88 -39.57 -10.59
N THR A 363 -16.28 -40.25 -9.51
CA THR A 363 -15.73 -41.55 -9.12
C THR A 363 -16.26 -42.71 -9.97
N GLU A 364 -17.35 -42.53 -10.70
CA GLU A 364 -17.94 -43.55 -11.59
C GLU A 364 -17.28 -43.57 -12.99
N LEU A 365 -16.40 -42.61 -13.27
CA LEU A 365 -15.75 -42.46 -14.56
C LEU A 365 -14.47 -43.30 -14.65
N SER A 366 -14.20 -43.84 -15.84
CA SER A 366 -12.93 -44.52 -16.14
C SER A 366 -11.76 -43.57 -15.92
N GLY A 367 -10.61 -44.10 -15.47
CA GLY A 367 -9.42 -43.31 -15.17
C GLY A 367 -9.00 -42.37 -16.31
N GLY A 368 -9.07 -42.85 -17.56
CA GLY A 368 -8.78 -42.05 -18.75
C GLY A 368 -9.81 -40.93 -19.01
N GLN A 369 -11.08 -41.18 -18.75
CA GLN A 369 -12.16 -40.18 -18.91
C GLN A 369 -12.01 -39.06 -17.88
N ARG A 370 -11.61 -39.37 -16.64
CA ARG A 370 -11.33 -38.35 -15.62
C ARG A 370 -10.12 -37.49 -16.01
N SER A 371 -9.06 -38.09 -16.55
CA SER A 371 -7.90 -37.34 -17.02
C SER A 371 -8.24 -36.41 -18.18
N LEU A 372 -9.07 -36.89 -19.13
CA LEU A 372 -9.52 -36.09 -20.26
C LEU A 372 -10.45 -34.95 -19.83
N LEU A 373 -11.31 -35.20 -18.84
CA LEU A 373 -12.14 -34.17 -18.23
C LEU A 373 -11.30 -33.09 -17.52
N ALA A 374 -10.30 -33.50 -16.74
CA ALA A 374 -9.39 -32.55 -16.09
C ALA A 374 -8.62 -31.71 -17.13
N LEU A 375 -8.14 -32.34 -18.20
CA LEU A 375 -7.45 -31.64 -19.29
C LEU A 375 -8.37 -30.64 -19.99
N SER A 376 -9.63 -31.03 -20.26
CA SER A 376 -10.61 -30.13 -20.88
C SER A 376 -10.97 -28.93 -19.99
N TYR A 377 -10.93 -29.09 -18.66
CA TYR A 377 -11.13 -28.00 -17.71
C TYR A 377 -9.92 -27.06 -17.61
N ILE A 378 -8.71 -27.59 -17.70
CA ILE A 378 -7.48 -26.77 -17.67
C ILE A 378 -7.33 -25.95 -18.96
N LEU A 379 -7.84 -26.47 -20.08
CA LEU A 379 -7.76 -25.83 -21.39
C LEU A 379 -8.91 -24.83 -21.66
N ALA A 380 -9.99 -24.91 -20.88
CA ALA A 380 -11.14 -24.00 -20.90
C ALA A 380 -10.86 -22.76 -20.04
#